data_AF-A0A3D4VZF8-F1
#
_entry.id   AF-A0A3D4VZF8-F1
#
_cell.length_a   1.000
_cell.length_b   1.000
_cell.length_c   1.000
_cell.angle_alpha   90.00
_cell.angle_beta   90.00
_cell.angle_gamma   90.00
#
_symmetry.space_group_name_H-M   'P 1'
#
loop_
_entity.id
_entity.type
_entity.pdbx_description
1 polymer ?
#
loop_
_entity_poly.entity_id
_entity_poly.type
_entity_poly.pdbx_seq_one_letter_code
_entity_poly.pdbx_strand_id
1 'polypeptide(L)'
;MILISEKEKFFDPRKPFASKRPETHEEWQARMGGEVLAVVRSGLYLDFRFLDMALSALTPVPDERCGVLATDGVNLYYQPSALLRLYQENPKYLNRLYLHTVFHCVFRHLWLKGKRDARLWNLACDIAVENVLDSLNRSSVKRPLTWVRQNAYAAIAAEGRVVAAAPAYRWLAGQTPGILRQLEREFYTDNHRLWPKDAPEQPQQMPTPLPQKTWQKIGERMQTELDLRDKEAGDGADALKQQVKAANRSRRSYQDFLRRFCVTREEVHLDPDEFDLNFYTYGLSVYGNMPLIEPLETRESKKI
;
A
#
# COMPACT_ATOMS: atom_id res chain seq x y z
N MET A 1 8.65 -50.06 -58.37
CA MET A 1 9.15 -49.92 -56.99
C MET A 1 9.48 -48.44 -56.80
N ILE A 2 8.54 -47.64 -56.29
CA ILE A 2 8.72 -46.19 -56.12
C ILE A 2 8.84 -45.94 -54.61
N LEU A 3 10.06 -45.62 -54.18
CA LEU A 3 10.38 -45.16 -52.84
C LEU A 3 9.82 -43.76 -52.66
N ILE A 4 8.79 -43.62 -51.82
CA ILE A 4 8.24 -42.33 -51.43
C ILE A 4 9.13 -41.79 -50.32
N SER A 5 9.86 -40.72 -50.64
CA SER A 5 10.72 -39.95 -49.74
C SER A 5 9.95 -39.46 -48.50
N GLU A 6 10.50 -39.68 -47.31
CA GLU A 6 9.96 -39.19 -46.04
C GLU A 6 9.91 -37.65 -46.08
N LYS A 7 8.70 -37.10 -45.98
CA LYS A 7 8.48 -35.65 -45.87
C LYS A 7 9.19 -35.11 -44.64
N GLU A 8 10.11 -34.18 -44.86
CA GLU A 8 10.68 -33.32 -43.83
C GLU A 8 9.57 -32.69 -42.99
N LYS A 9 9.61 -32.93 -41.67
CA LYS A 9 8.68 -32.33 -40.72
C LYS A 9 9.03 -30.85 -40.57
N PHE A 10 8.31 -30.01 -41.31
CA PHE A 10 8.36 -28.56 -41.19
C PHE A 10 8.07 -28.15 -39.73
N PHE A 11 9.03 -27.51 -39.07
CA PHE A 11 8.86 -26.92 -37.75
C PHE A 11 7.97 -25.68 -37.90
N ASP A 12 6.76 -25.73 -37.34
CA ASP A 12 5.82 -24.61 -37.35
C ASP A 12 6.12 -23.68 -36.16
N PRO A 13 6.71 -22.49 -36.39
CA PRO A 13 7.13 -21.58 -35.32
C PRO A 13 5.95 -20.92 -34.59
N ARG A 14 4.71 -21.16 -35.03
CA ARG A 14 3.49 -20.67 -34.38
C ARG A 14 2.87 -21.67 -33.42
N LYS A 15 3.32 -22.93 -33.43
CA LYS A 15 2.89 -23.93 -32.44
C LYS A 15 3.68 -23.73 -31.16
N PRO A 16 3.02 -23.58 -29.99
CA PRO A 16 3.73 -23.58 -28.72
C PRO A 16 4.52 -24.88 -28.59
N PHE A 17 5.80 -24.75 -28.24
CA PHE A 17 6.67 -25.89 -28.03
C PHE A 17 6.12 -26.75 -26.88
N ALA A 18 5.54 -27.91 -27.22
CA ALA A 18 5.11 -28.90 -26.25
C ALA A 18 6.26 -29.88 -26.03
N SER A 19 7.03 -29.70 -24.97
CA SER A 19 8.07 -30.66 -24.60
C SER A 19 7.42 -32.00 -24.27
N LYS A 20 7.78 -33.08 -24.98
CA LYS A 20 7.30 -34.44 -24.70
C LYS A 20 7.91 -35.09 -23.44
N ARG A 21 8.64 -34.32 -22.62
CA ARG A 21 9.25 -34.84 -21.38
C ARG A 21 8.19 -34.92 -20.28
N PRO A 22 8.25 -35.93 -19.38
CA PRO A 22 7.44 -35.91 -18.18
C PRO A 22 7.75 -34.67 -17.35
N GLU A 23 6.71 -34.06 -16.78
CA GLU A 23 6.81 -32.91 -15.88
C GLU A 23 7.69 -33.28 -14.68
N THR A 24 8.66 -32.43 -14.33
CA THR A 24 9.47 -32.66 -13.12
C THR A 24 8.64 -32.40 -11.87
N HIS A 25 9.08 -32.92 -10.72
CA HIS A 25 8.36 -32.67 -9.46
C HIS A 25 8.27 -31.17 -9.12
N GLU A 26 9.33 -30.40 -9.41
CA GLU A 26 9.37 -28.96 -9.19
C GLU A 26 8.42 -28.19 -10.13
N GLU A 27 8.37 -28.58 -11.41
CA GLU A 27 7.43 -28.01 -12.38
C GLU A 27 5.98 -28.30 -11.97
N TRP A 28 5.71 -29.52 -11.51
CA TRP A 28 4.41 -29.90 -10.97
C TRP A 28 4.03 -29.07 -9.74
N GLN A 29 4.96 -28.90 -8.78
CA GLN A 29 4.70 -28.10 -7.58
C GLN A 29 4.39 -26.65 -7.93
N ALA A 30 5.16 -26.05 -8.85
CA ALA A 30 4.93 -24.69 -9.31
C ALA A 30 3.55 -24.55 -9.97
N ARG A 31 3.19 -25.43 -10.92
CA ARG A 31 1.87 -25.41 -11.56
C ARG A 31 0.74 -25.59 -10.54
N MET A 32 0.86 -26.60 -9.67
CA MET A 32 -0.15 -26.87 -8.64
C MET A 32 -0.30 -25.73 -7.64
N GLY A 33 0.79 -25.03 -7.29
CA GLY A 33 0.72 -23.85 -6.44
C GLY A 33 -0.15 -22.73 -7.05
N GLY A 34 -0.01 -22.49 -8.35
CA GLY A 34 -0.89 -21.59 -9.11
C GLY A 34 -2.36 -22.02 -9.07
N GLU A 35 -2.64 -23.32 -9.22
CA GLU A 35 -4.00 -23.86 -9.15
C GLU A 35 -4.61 -23.71 -7.75
N VAL A 36 -3.86 -24.00 -6.69
CA VAL A 36 -4.30 -23.80 -5.30
C VAL A 36 -4.66 -22.34 -5.06
N LEU A 37 -3.82 -21.39 -5.52
CA LEU A 37 -4.11 -19.96 -5.39
C LEU A 37 -5.36 -19.55 -6.17
N ALA A 38 -5.61 -20.15 -7.34
CA ALA A 38 -6.83 -19.91 -8.09
C ALA A 38 -8.08 -20.40 -7.32
N VAL A 39 -8.01 -21.57 -6.68
CA VAL A 39 -9.11 -22.09 -5.83
C VAL A 39 -9.34 -21.18 -4.63
N VAL A 40 -8.28 -20.76 -3.94
CA VAL A 40 -8.36 -19.83 -2.80
C VAL A 40 -9.02 -18.52 -3.22
N ARG A 41 -8.60 -17.95 -4.35
CA ARG A 41 -9.19 -16.72 -4.92
C ARG A 41 -10.67 -16.89 -5.21
N SER A 42 -11.07 -17.97 -5.87
CA SER A 42 -12.47 -18.25 -6.19
C SER A 42 -13.32 -18.47 -4.93
N GLY A 43 -12.81 -19.14 -3.91
CA GLY A 43 -13.50 -19.30 -2.63
C GLY A 43 -13.69 -17.97 -1.89
N LEU A 44 -12.65 -17.13 -1.86
CA LEU A 44 -12.72 -15.81 -1.25
C LEU A 44 -13.67 -14.86 -1.98
N TYR A 45 -13.77 -14.95 -3.30
CA TYR A 45 -14.72 -14.15 -4.09
C TYR A 45 -16.18 -14.38 -3.66
N LEU A 46 -16.55 -15.62 -3.30
CA LEU A 46 -17.91 -15.95 -2.86
C LEU A 46 -18.26 -15.24 -1.55
N ASP A 47 -17.30 -15.16 -0.63
CA ASP A 47 -17.48 -14.52 0.69
C ASP A 47 -17.28 -13.01 0.65
N PHE A 48 -16.48 -12.50 -0.30
CA PHE A 48 -16.06 -11.10 -0.38
C PHE A 48 -16.21 -10.54 -1.80
N ARG A 49 -17.45 -10.53 -2.32
CA ARG A 49 -17.74 -10.06 -3.70
C ARG A 49 -17.22 -8.65 -4.01
N PHE A 50 -17.20 -7.77 -3.02
CA PHE A 50 -16.68 -6.40 -3.14
C PHE A 50 -15.15 -6.34 -3.32
N LEU A 51 -14.42 -7.45 -3.13
CA LEU A 51 -12.97 -7.56 -3.32
C LEU A 51 -12.55 -8.09 -4.69
N ASP A 52 -13.48 -8.42 -5.59
CA ASP A 52 -13.19 -9.10 -6.87
C ASP A 52 -11.95 -8.57 -7.62
N MET A 53 -11.93 -7.26 -7.85
CA MET A 53 -10.80 -6.62 -8.52
C MET A 53 -9.49 -6.72 -7.74
N ALA A 54 -9.54 -6.60 -6.41
CA ALA A 54 -8.37 -6.70 -5.56
C ALA A 54 -7.83 -8.13 -5.51
N LEU A 55 -8.71 -9.13 -5.45
CA LEU A 55 -8.38 -10.56 -5.47
C LEU A 55 -7.74 -10.99 -6.80
N SER A 56 -8.03 -10.29 -7.89
CA SER A 56 -7.51 -10.62 -9.23
C SER A 56 -6.34 -9.75 -9.69
N ALA A 57 -5.89 -8.79 -8.86
CA ALA A 57 -4.90 -7.80 -9.26
C ALA A 57 -3.45 -8.30 -9.22
N LEU A 58 -3.15 -9.37 -8.49
CA LEU A 58 -1.80 -9.92 -8.38
C LEU A 58 -1.63 -11.16 -9.27
N THR A 59 -0.49 -11.26 -9.95
CA THR A 59 -0.15 -12.43 -10.79
C THR A 59 0.67 -13.43 -9.98
N PRO A 60 0.23 -14.69 -9.81
CA PRO A 60 1.00 -15.70 -9.08
C PRO A 60 2.32 -16.04 -9.78
N VAL A 61 3.43 -16.02 -9.04
CA VAL A 61 4.78 -16.38 -9.53
C VAL A 61 5.48 -17.28 -8.50
N PRO A 62 6.05 -18.44 -8.89
CA PRO A 62 6.80 -19.27 -7.96
C PRO A 62 8.14 -18.60 -7.58
N ASP A 63 8.47 -18.59 -6.28
CA ASP A 63 9.75 -18.12 -5.73
C ASP A 63 10.11 -18.86 -4.44
N GLU A 64 11.24 -19.54 -4.43
CA GLU A 64 11.76 -20.29 -3.26
C GLU A 64 12.20 -19.39 -2.10
N ARG A 65 12.35 -18.07 -2.32
CA ARG A 65 12.91 -17.14 -1.33
C ARG A 65 11.87 -16.42 -0.48
N CYS A 66 10.58 -16.59 -0.78
CA CYS A 66 9.49 -15.84 -0.15
C CYS A 66 8.92 -16.49 1.12
N GLY A 67 9.34 -17.71 1.47
CA GLY A 67 8.85 -18.43 2.65
C GLY A 67 7.49 -19.09 2.39
N VAL A 68 6.40 -18.32 2.38
CA VAL A 68 5.09 -18.84 1.94
C VAL A 68 4.51 -17.93 0.87
N LEU A 69 4.23 -16.67 1.21
CA LEU A 69 3.81 -15.63 0.27
C LEU A 69 4.64 -14.35 0.45
N ALA A 70 4.84 -13.62 -0.65
CA ALA A 70 5.34 -12.25 -0.68
C ALA A 70 4.71 -11.48 -1.85
N THR A 71 4.78 -10.15 -1.82
CA THR A 71 4.28 -9.31 -2.91
C THR A 71 5.15 -8.08 -3.13
N ASP A 72 5.26 -7.67 -4.40
CA ASP A 72 5.80 -6.38 -4.84
C ASP A 72 4.68 -5.41 -5.29
N GLY A 73 3.42 -5.83 -5.18
CA GLY A 73 2.25 -5.07 -5.64
C GLY A 73 1.84 -5.34 -7.09
N VAL A 74 2.57 -6.20 -7.82
CA VAL A 74 2.21 -6.68 -9.17
C VAL A 74 2.09 -8.20 -9.19
N ASN A 75 3.09 -8.87 -8.62
CA ASN A 75 3.17 -10.32 -8.53
C ASN A 75 2.93 -10.78 -7.11
N LEU A 76 2.23 -11.91 -6.98
CA LEU A 76 2.12 -12.67 -5.75
C LEU A 76 3.13 -13.81 -5.82
N TYR A 77 4.25 -13.64 -5.11
CA TYR A 77 5.28 -14.65 -5.04
C TYR A 77 4.88 -15.71 -4.03
N TYR A 78 5.05 -16.99 -4.37
CA TYR A 78 4.78 -18.09 -3.46
C TYR A 78 5.86 -19.16 -3.53
N GLN A 79 6.15 -19.78 -2.38
CA GLN A 79 7.05 -20.94 -2.34
C GLN A 79 6.22 -22.21 -2.61
N PRO A 80 6.41 -22.92 -3.74
CA PRO A 80 5.52 -24.01 -4.14
C PRO A 80 5.36 -25.10 -3.09
N SER A 81 6.48 -25.58 -2.54
CA SER A 81 6.49 -26.66 -1.54
C SER A 81 5.81 -26.25 -0.22
N ALA A 82 6.10 -25.06 0.29
CA ALA A 82 5.52 -24.55 1.53
C ALA A 82 4.03 -24.22 1.38
N LEU A 83 3.62 -23.64 0.25
CA LEU A 83 2.24 -23.34 -0.07
C LEU A 83 1.37 -24.61 -0.11
N LEU A 84 1.83 -25.65 -0.82
CA LEU A 84 1.08 -26.90 -0.94
C LEU A 84 0.93 -27.61 0.40
N ARG A 85 1.99 -27.59 1.24
CA ARG A 85 1.92 -28.11 2.61
C ARG A 85 0.89 -27.34 3.44
N LEU A 86 0.94 -26.02 3.41
CA LEU A 86 0.01 -25.17 4.16
C LEU A 86 -1.44 -25.38 3.72
N TYR A 87 -1.68 -25.56 2.42
CA TYR A 87 -3.01 -25.84 1.90
C TYR A 87 -3.59 -27.16 2.43
N GLN A 88 -2.75 -28.20 2.54
CA GLN A 88 -3.15 -29.49 3.10
C GLN A 88 -3.42 -29.41 4.61
N GLU A 89 -2.57 -28.71 5.35
CA GLU A 89 -2.65 -28.62 6.81
C GLU A 89 -3.75 -27.66 7.29
N ASN A 90 -3.85 -26.47 6.68
CA ASN A 90 -4.74 -25.41 7.12
C ASN A 90 -5.19 -24.49 5.96
N PRO A 91 -6.16 -24.94 5.15
CA PRO A 91 -6.65 -24.15 4.01
C PRO A 91 -7.31 -22.83 4.43
N LYS A 92 -7.92 -22.76 5.63
CA LYS A 92 -8.50 -21.52 6.16
C LYS A 92 -7.45 -20.47 6.45
N TYR A 93 -6.29 -20.89 6.98
CA TYR A 93 -5.18 -19.97 7.19
C TYR A 93 -4.61 -19.50 5.85
N LEU A 94 -4.57 -20.35 4.82
CA LEU A 94 -4.14 -19.91 3.50
C LEU A 94 -5.08 -18.84 2.90
N ASN A 95 -6.40 -18.98 3.06
CA ASN A 95 -7.36 -17.94 2.67
C ASN A 95 -7.07 -16.60 3.36
N ARG A 96 -6.80 -16.66 4.67
CA ARG A 96 -6.46 -15.48 5.45
C ARG A 96 -5.15 -14.86 5.00
N LEU A 97 -4.11 -15.66 4.79
CA LEU A 97 -2.79 -15.23 4.32
C LEU A 97 -2.89 -14.57 2.94
N TYR A 98 -3.70 -15.12 2.03
CA TYR A 98 -3.95 -14.52 0.73
C TYR A 98 -4.60 -13.12 0.86
N LEU A 99 -5.66 -13.00 1.66
CA LEU A 99 -6.30 -11.70 1.91
C LEU A 99 -5.35 -10.72 2.60
N HIS A 100 -4.51 -11.21 3.52
CA HIS A 100 -3.54 -10.39 4.23
C HIS A 100 -2.60 -9.70 3.24
N THR A 101 -2.00 -10.46 2.33
CA THR A 101 -1.12 -9.93 1.28
C THR A 101 -1.85 -8.98 0.33
N VAL A 102 -3.10 -9.27 -0.04
CA VAL A 102 -3.93 -8.36 -0.86
C VAL A 102 -4.23 -7.05 -0.11
N PHE A 103 -4.52 -7.10 1.18
CA PHE A 103 -4.82 -5.92 1.99
C PHE A 103 -3.60 -5.01 2.19
N HIS A 104 -2.38 -5.54 2.24
CA HIS A 104 -1.18 -4.68 2.15
C HIS A 104 -1.18 -3.80 0.91
N CYS A 105 -1.60 -4.35 -0.23
CA CYS A 105 -1.69 -3.62 -1.49
C CYS A 105 -2.86 -2.62 -1.50
N VAL A 106 -4.04 -3.03 -1.03
CA VAL A 106 -5.23 -2.15 -0.93
C VAL A 106 -4.95 -0.94 -0.03
N PHE A 107 -4.32 -1.16 1.12
CA PHE A 107 -3.94 -0.09 2.06
C PHE A 107 -2.65 0.64 1.65
N ARG A 108 -2.00 0.20 0.55
CA ARG A 108 -0.77 0.78 -0.01
C ARG A 108 0.41 0.79 0.96
N HIS A 109 0.45 -0.17 1.88
CA HIS A 109 1.50 -0.31 2.89
C HIS A 109 2.91 -0.40 2.30
N LEU A 110 3.04 -1.04 1.14
CA LEU A 110 4.30 -1.22 0.39
C LEU A 110 5.01 0.11 0.11
N TRP A 111 4.25 1.18 -0.19
CA TRP A 111 4.81 2.47 -0.64
C TRP A 111 4.78 3.55 0.44
N LEU A 112 4.31 3.25 1.65
CA LEU A 112 4.04 4.24 2.70
C LEU A 112 5.06 4.25 3.85
N LYS A 113 6.11 3.42 3.78
CA LYS A 113 7.19 3.36 4.80
C LYS A 113 7.84 4.72 5.03
N GLY A 114 8.29 5.39 3.96
CA GLY A 114 9.07 6.63 4.06
C GLY A 114 10.36 6.44 4.89
N LYS A 115 10.67 7.41 5.77
CA LYS A 115 11.87 7.40 6.65
C LYS A 115 11.72 6.52 7.91
N ARG A 116 10.66 5.72 8.02
CA ARG A 116 10.38 4.89 9.20
C ARG A 116 11.27 3.66 9.25
N ASP A 117 11.51 3.15 10.46
CA ASP A 117 12.19 1.87 10.66
C ASP A 117 11.41 0.75 9.95
N ALA A 118 12.12 -0.07 9.17
CA ALA A 118 11.48 -1.07 8.32
C ALA A 118 10.83 -2.19 9.15
N ARG A 119 11.49 -2.63 10.22
CA ARG A 119 11.02 -3.72 11.08
C ARG A 119 9.74 -3.31 11.80
N LEU A 120 9.71 -2.11 12.39
CA LEU A 120 8.52 -1.59 13.06
C LEU A 120 7.40 -1.25 12.07
N TRP A 121 7.73 -0.76 10.87
CA TRP A 121 6.72 -0.46 9.85
C TRP A 121 6.02 -1.73 9.36
N ASN A 122 6.79 -2.77 9.07
CA ASN A 122 6.27 -4.08 8.67
C ASN A 122 5.30 -4.63 9.71
N LEU A 123 5.73 -4.69 10.98
CA LEU A 123 4.87 -5.12 12.08
C LEU A 123 3.60 -4.26 12.24
N ALA A 124 3.73 -2.93 12.09
CA ALA A 124 2.59 -2.04 12.16
C ALA A 124 1.55 -2.30 11.04
N CYS A 125 2.04 -2.60 9.85
CA CYS A 125 1.22 -2.97 8.71
C CYS A 125 0.50 -4.30 8.94
N ASP A 126 1.18 -5.30 9.48
CA ASP A 126 0.59 -6.60 9.79
C ASP A 126 -0.52 -6.46 10.83
N ILE A 127 -0.27 -5.72 11.92
CA ILE A 127 -1.27 -5.45 12.97
C ILE A 127 -2.51 -4.78 12.38
N ALA A 128 -2.33 -3.79 11.50
CA ALA A 128 -3.43 -3.08 10.88
C ALA A 128 -4.28 -3.99 9.97
N VAL A 129 -3.63 -4.84 9.17
CA VAL A 129 -4.30 -5.80 8.29
C VAL A 129 -5.00 -6.89 9.09
N GLU A 130 -4.32 -7.44 10.08
CA GLU A 130 -4.84 -8.50 10.93
C GLU A 130 -6.02 -8.04 11.79
N ASN A 131 -6.03 -6.78 12.26
CA ASN A 131 -7.18 -6.19 12.95
C ASN A 131 -8.42 -6.16 12.05
N VAL A 132 -8.25 -5.80 10.77
CA VAL A 132 -9.35 -5.84 9.79
C VAL A 132 -9.82 -7.28 9.61
N LEU A 133 -8.92 -8.22 9.36
CA LEU A 133 -9.27 -9.62 9.13
C LEU A 133 -9.94 -10.29 10.35
N ASP A 134 -9.55 -9.91 11.56
CA ASP A 134 -10.22 -10.37 12.79
C ASP A 134 -11.62 -9.78 12.95
N SER A 135 -11.83 -8.55 12.47
CA SER A 135 -13.12 -7.86 12.55
C SER A 135 -14.14 -8.38 11.55
N LEU A 136 -13.72 -8.87 10.36
CA LEU A 136 -14.63 -9.31 9.29
C LEU A 136 -15.62 -10.42 9.68
N ASN A 137 -15.30 -11.22 10.72
CA ASN A 137 -16.14 -12.30 11.26
C ASN A 137 -16.69 -13.30 10.21
N ARG A 138 -15.95 -13.55 9.11
CA ARG A 138 -16.33 -14.52 8.06
C ARG A 138 -15.69 -15.88 8.30
N SER A 139 -16.46 -16.96 8.11
CA SER A 139 -16.03 -18.34 8.38
C SER A 139 -14.80 -18.79 7.58
N SER A 140 -14.55 -18.24 6.39
CA SER A 140 -13.39 -18.56 5.55
C SER A 140 -12.05 -18.10 6.10
N VAL A 141 -12.05 -17.06 6.95
CA VAL A 141 -10.82 -16.40 7.44
C VAL A 141 -10.80 -16.21 8.97
N LYS A 142 -11.87 -16.62 9.65
CA LYS A 142 -12.02 -16.52 11.10
C LYS A 142 -10.99 -17.41 11.80
N ARG A 143 -10.31 -16.82 12.79
CA ARG A 143 -9.40 -17.49 13.72
C ARG A 143 -9.76 -17.10 15.16
N PRO A 144 -9.42 -17.93 16.16
CA PRO A 144 -9.50 -17.53 17.56
C PRO A 144 -8.61 -16.29 17.82
N LEU A 145 -9.14 -15.31 18.54
CA LEU A 145 -8.37 -14.13 18.94
C LEU A 145 -7.62 -14.42 20.25
N THR A 146 -6.30 -14.29 20.21
CA THR A 146 -5.45 -14.39 21.40
C THR A 146 -5.54 -13.11 22.25
N TRP A 147 -5.19 -13.22 23.52
CA TRP A 147 -5.17 -12.07 24.43
C TRP A 147 -4.16 -11.00 23.99
N VAL A 148 -3.01 -11.41 23.44
CA VAL A 148 -1.98 -10.50 22.92
C VAL A 148 -2.55 -9.58 21.84
N ARG A 149 -3.35 -10.13 20.91
CA ARG A 149 -3.96 -9.36 19.82
C ARG A 149 -5.02 -8.40 20.33
N GLN A 150 -5.90 -8.88 21.21
CA GLN A 150 -6.94 -8.05 21.82
C GLN A 150 -6.34 -6.85 22.57
N ASN A 151 -5.29 -7.09 23.36
CA ASN A 151 -4.60 -6.03 24.09
C ASN A 151 -3.90 -5.03 23.15
N ALA A 152 -3.23 -5.51 22.11
CA ALA A 152 -2.59 -4.65 21.11
C ALA A 152 -3.62 -3.77 20.39
N TYR A 153 -4.75 -4.33 19.94
CA TYR A 153 -5.80 -3.57 19.27
C TYR A 153 -6.41 -2.51 20.19
N ALA A 154 -6.69 -2.86 21.45
CA ALA A 154 -7.24 -1.93 22.43
C ALA A 154 -6.26 -0.77 22.71
N ALA A 155 -4.97 -1.06 22.89
CA ALA A 155 -3.94 -0.05 23.14
C ALA A 155 -3.80 0.92 21.96
N ILE A 156 -3.77 0.42 20.73
CA ILE A 156 -3.65 1.26 19.52
C ILE A 156 -4.93 2.07 19.30
N ALA A 157 -6.10 1.48 19.54
CA ALA A 157 -7.39 2.18 19.41
C ALA A 157 -7.54 3.33 20.43
N ALA A 158 -6.92 3.21 21.60
CA ALA A 158 -6.91 4.28 22.60
C ALA A 158 -6.09 5.51 22.13
N GLU A 159 -4.99 5.30 21.41
CA GLU A 159 -4.15 6.39 20.87
C GLU A 159 -4.67 6.98 19.54
N GLY A 160 -5.47 6.21 18.79
CA GLY A 160 -6.04 6.63 17.53
C GLY A 160 -7.34 5.93 17.24
N ARG A 161 -8.38 6.70 16.83
CA ARG A 161 -9.73 6.19 16.54
C ARG A 161 -9.80 4.98 15.59
N VAL A 162 -8.73 4.67 14.87
CA VAL A 162 -8.63 3.56 13.91
C VAL A 162 -7.28 2.85 14.09
N VAL A 163 -7.29 1.52 14.19
CA VAL A 163 -6.08 0.66 14.29
C VAL A 163 -5.41 0.56 12.92
N ALA A 164 -4.86 1.67 12.42
CA ALA A 164 -4.15 1.76 11.14
C ALA A 164 -2.62 1.66 11.33
N ALA A 165 -1.89 1.43 10.24
CA ALA A 165 -0.44 1.24 10.29
C ALA A 165 0.32 2.43 10.88
N ALA A 166 -0.11 3.67 10.62
CA ALA A 166 0.56 4.85 11.17
C ALA A 166 0.38 5.01 12.70
N PRO A 167 -0.83 4.91 13.27
CA PRO A 167 -1.04 4.78 14.72
C PRO A 167 -0.28 3.59 15.33
N ALA A 168 -0.38 2.40 14.73
CA ALA A 168 0.30 1.21 15.22
C ALA A 168 1.82 1.41 15.29
N TYR A 169 2.42 2.04 14.27
CA TYR A 169 3.85 2.35 14.26
C TYR A 169 4.26 3.28 15.42
N ARG A 170 3.46 4.30 15.74
CA ARG A 170 3.75 5.21 16.86
C ARG A 170 3.71 4.48 18.20
N TRP A 171 2.68 3.65 18.40
CA TRP A 171 2.57 2.82 19.59
C TRP A 171 3.75 1.85 19.73
N LEU A 172 4.15 1.19 18.63
CA LEU A 172 5.28 0.26 18.59
C LEU A 172 6.62 0.94 18.90
N ALA A 173 6.81 2.19 18.48
CA ALA A 173 8.04 2.94 18.74
C ALA A 173 8.28 3.18 20.25
N GLY A 174 7.23 3.14 21.08
CA GLY A 174 7.32 3.24 22.54
C GLY A 174 7.49 1.90 23.27
N GLN A 175 7.49 0.76 22.57
CA GLN A 175 7.50 -0.57 23.20
C GLN A 175 8.91 -1.08 23.51
N THR A 176 9.00 -1.96 24.50
CA THR A 176 10.26 -2.64 24.83
C THR A 176 10.60 -3.74 23.82
N PRO A 177 11.89 -4.08 23.61
CA PRO A 177 12.29 -5.15 22.69
C PRO A 177 11.67 -6.51 22.98
N GLY A 178 11.31 -6.80 24.24
CA GLY A 178 10.63 -8.04 24.63
C GLY A 178 9.20 -8.12 24.08
N ILE A 179 8.43 -7.04 24.26
CA ILE A 179 7.06 -6.92 23.74
C ILE A 179 7.08 -6.96 22.21
N LEU A 180 8.02 -6.25 21.57
CA LEU A 180 8.16 -6.26 20.11
C LEU A 180 8.34 -7.68 19.56
N ARG A 181 9.22 -8.49 20.14
CA ARG A 181 9.41 -9.89 19.70
C ARG A 181 8.17 -10.75 19.89
N GLN A 182 7.38 -10.50 20.93
CA GLN A 182 6.12 -11.22 21.17
C GLN A 182 5.09 -10.85 20.09
N LEU A 183 4.96 -9.55 19.78
CA LEU A 183 4.06 -9.06 18.74
C LEU A 183 4.47 -9.56 17.35
N GLU A 184 5.77 -9.56 17.04
CA GLU A 184 6.27 -10.10 15.77
C GLU A 184 5.87 -11.55 15.57
N ARG A 185 6.00 -12.39 16.60
CA ARG A 185 5.59 -13.80 16.52
C ARG A 185 4.08 -13.97 16.34
N GLU A 186 3.29 -13.07 16.92
CA GLU A 186 1.84 -13.16 16.91
C GLU A 186 1.22 -12.66 15.59
N PHE A 187 1.82 -11.62 15.00
CA PHE A 187 1.30 -10.90 13.85
C PHE A 187 2.00 -11.20 12.53
N TYR A 188 3.20 -11.81 12.53
CA TYR A 188 3.89 -12.17 11.30
C TYR A 188 3.11 -13.20 10.48
N THR A 189 2.91 -12.89 9.21
CA THR A 189 2.02 -13.61 8.28
C THR A 189 2.71 -13.84 6.95
N ASP A 190 3.13 -12.78 6.27
CA ASP A 190 3.78 -12.82 4.96
C ASP A 190 5.15 -12.11 4.95
N ASN A 191 5.88 -12.25 3.84
CA ASN A 191 7.23 -11.76 3.72
C ASN A 191 7.30 -10.42 2.96
N HIS A 192 7.77 -9.37 3.65
CA HIS A 192 7.88 -8.01 3.11
C HIS A 192 9.21 -7.70 2.41
N ARG A 193 10.05 -8.70 2.13
CA ARG A 193 11.37 -8.52 1.51
C ARG A 193 11.35 -7.68 0.22
N LEU A 194 10.28 -7.84 -0.57
CA LEU A 194 10.14 -7.24 -1.90
C LEU A 194 9.61 -5.80 -1.85
N TRP A 195 9.32 -5.28 -0.66
CA TRP A 195 8.86 -3.91 -0.52
C TRP A 195 9.99 -2.93 -0.86
N PRO A 196 9.70 -1.82 -1.57
CA PRO A 196 10.69 -0.83 -1.93
C PRO A 196 11.46 -0.34 -0.69
N LYS A 197 12.78 -0.52 -0.67
CA LYS A 197 13.60 -0.23 0.51
C LYS A 197 13.71 1.26 0.82
N ASP A 198 13.57 2.10 -0.20
CA ASP A 198 13.57 3.55 -0.11
C ASP A 198 12.64 4.12 -1.19
N ALA A 199 11.74 5.03 -0.80
CA ALA A 199 11.38 6.08 -1.75
C ALA A 199 12.50 7.13 -1.59
N PRO A 200 13.41 7.32 -2.56
CA PRO A 200 14.18 8.57 -2.59
C PRO A 200 13.16 9.70 -2.46
N GLU A 201 13.48 10.76 -1.72
CA GLU A 201 12.60 11.93 -1.59
C GLU A 201 12.09 12.28 -2.98
N GLN A 202 10.87 11.82 -3.31
CA GLN A 202 10.39 11.97 -4.67
C GLN A 202 10.14 13.47 -4.77
N PRO A 203 10.82 14.20 -5.67
CA PRO A 203 10.39 15.53 -6.02
C PRO A 203 8.89 15.42 -6.31
N GLN A 204 8.07 16.35 -5.80
CA GLN A 204 6.60 16.32 -5.89
C GLN A 204 6.04 16.19 -7.33
N GLN A 205 6.91 16.11 -8.34
CA GLN A 205 6.64 16.01 -9.77
C GLN A 205 6.91 14.62 -10.39
N MET A 206 7.49 13.65 -9.67
CA MET A 206 7.67 12.29 -10.22
C MET A 206 6.33 11.53 -10.23
N PRO A 207 5.97 10.86 -11.34
CA PRO A 207 4.74 10.10 -11.41
C PRO A 207 4.76 8.93 -10.41
N THR A 208 3.69 8.83 -9.62
CA THR A 208 3.43 7.70 -8.72
C THR A 208 3.63 6.38 -9.48
N PRO A 209 4.35 5.39 -8.94
CA PRO A 209 4.57 4.10 -9.59
C PRO A 209 3.26 3.52 -10.15
N LEU A 210 3.32 2.95 -11.37
CA LEU A 210 2.14 2.38 -12.03
C LEU A 210 1.34 1.42 -11.13
N PRO A 211 1.98 0.49 -10.38
CA PRO A 211 1.25 -0.41 -9.49
C PRO A 211 0.48 0.35 -8.40
N GLN A 212 1.08 1.37 -7.80
CA GLN A 212 0.44 2.17 -6.76
C GLN A 212 -0.78 2.93 -7.28
N LYS A 213 -0.74 3.45 -8.52
CA LYS A 213 -1.91 4.08 -9.17
C LYS A 213 -3.04 3.06 -9.42
N THR A 214 -2.69 1.85 -9.86
CA THR A 214 -3.66 0.78 -10.06
C THR A 214 -4.36 0.42 -8.75
N TRP A 215 -3.60 0.22 -7.67
CA TRP A 215 -4.14 -0.07 -6.34
C TRP A 215 -4.93 1.10 -5.74
N GLN A 216 -4.58 2.34 -6.08
CA GLN A 216 -5.40 3.50 -5.72
C GLN A 216 -6.79 3.41 -6.37
N LYS A 217 -6.88 3.15 -7.68
CA LYS A 217 -8.16 2.98 -8.37
C LYS A 217 -8.97 1.80 -7.83
N ILE A 218 -8.30 0.68 -7.54
CA ILE A 218 -8.94 -0.49 -6.90
C ILE A 218 -9.52 -0.09 -5.55
N GLY A 219 -8.75 0.62 -4.71
CA GLY A 219 -9.20 1.09 -3.41
C GLY A 219 -10.35 2.10 -3.47
N GLU A 220 -10.34 3.01 -4.44
CA GLU A 220 -11.44 3.97 -4.67
C GLU A 220 -12.73 3.25 -5.07
N ARG A 221 -12.67 2.30 -6.01
CA ARG A 221 -13.83 1.50 -6.39
C ARG A 221 -14.34 0.63 -5.23
N MET A 222 -13.43 0.02 -4.49
CA MET A 222 -13.76 -0.78 -3.31
C MET A 222 -14.49 0.05 -2.25
N GLN A 223 -14.07 1.31 -2.04
CA GLN A 223 -14.77 2.22 -1.14
C GLN A 223 -16.21 2.45 -1.59
N THR A 224 -16.43 2.72 -2.89
CA THR A 224 -17.77 2.89 -3.45
C THR A 224 -18.64 1.65 -3.28
N GLU A 225 -18.12 0.45 -3.55
CA GLU A 225 -18.88 -0.80 -3.36
C GLU A 225 -19.22 -1.04 -1.88
N LEU A 226 -18.31 -0.73 -0.96
CA LEU A 226 -18.58 -0.82 0.49
C LEU A 226 -19.65 0.18 0.93
N ASP A 227 -19.60 1.42 0.44
CA ASP A 227 -20.59 2.45 0.76
C ASP A 227 -21.99 2.11 0.20
N LEU A 228 -22.07 1.47 -0.97
CA LEU A 228 -23.34 1.06 -1.58
C LEU A 228 -23.93 -0.21 -0.96
N ARG A 229 -23.10 -1.10 -0.41
CA ARG A 229 -23.49 -2.45 0.03
C ARG A 229 -23.28 -2.67 1.53
N ASP A 230 -23.61 -1.66 2.34
CA ASP A 230 -23.48 -1.72 3.81
C ASP A 230 -24.12 -2.98 4.43
N LYS A 231 -25.21 -3.50 3.85
CA LYS A 231 -25.88 -4.73 4.32
C LYS A 231 -25.14 -6.03 3.98
N GLU A 232 -24.43 -6.10 2.85
CA GLU A 232 -23.72 -7.33 2.44
C GLU A 232 -22.36 -7.48 3.14
N ALA A 233 -21.74 -6.36 3.53
CA ALA A 233 -20.43 -6.35 4.18
C ALA A 233 -20.50 -6.91 5.62
N GLY A 234 -21.62 -6.69 6.31
CA GLY A 234 -21.92 -7.18 7.66
C GLY A 234 -21.27 -6.32 8.77
N ASP A 235 -21.69 -6.53 10.03
CA ASP A 235 -21.28 -5.74 11.21
C ASP A 235 -19.74 -5.68 11.43
N GLY A 236 -18.99 -6.59 10.81
CA GLY A 236 -17.52 -6.66 10.91
C GLY A 236 -16.75 -5.81 9.89
N ALA A 237 -17.42 -5.21 8.91
CA ALA A 237 -16.78 -4.51 7.80
C ALA A 237 -16.42 -3.04 8.10
N ASP A 238 -16.84 -2.50 9.24
CA ASP A 238 -16.55 -1.11 9.63
C ASP A 238 -15.06 -0.83 9.73
N ALA A 239 -14.28 -1.76 10.32
CA ALA A 239 -12.83 -1.65 10.39
C ALA A 239 -12.22 -1.58 8.98
N LEU A 240 -12.71 -2.39 8.05
CA LEU A 240 -12.26 -2.37 6.66
C LEU A 240 -12.61 -1.04 5.97
N LYS A 241 -13.85 -0.58 6.12
CA LYS A 241 -14.34 0.70 5.57
C LYS A 241 -13.49 1.87 6.06
N GLN A 242 -13.18 1.89 7.36
CA GLN A 242 -12.31 2.91 7.95
C GLN A 242 -10.89 2.88 7.39
N GLN A 243 -10.28 1.69 7.21
CA GLN A 243 -8.94 1.57 6.62
C GLN A 243 -8.91 1.99 5.15
N VAL A 244 -9.87 1.54 4.35
CA VAL A 244 -9.96 1.93 2.93
C VAL A 244 -10.14 3.44 2.81
N LYS A 245 -11.02 4.03 3.61
CA LYS A 245 -11.21 5.48 3.66
C LYS A 245 -9.95 6.21 4.12
N ALA A 246 -9.25 5.69 5.12
CA ALA A 246 -8.00 6.27 5.60
C ALA A 246 -6.89 6.21 4.54
N ALA A 247 -6.79 5.11 3.81
CA ALA A 247 -5.86 4.96 2.70
C ALA A 247 -6.18 5.96 1.59
N ASN A 248 -7.44 6.03 1.15
CA ASN A 248 -7.90 6.87 0.03
C ASN A 248 -7.94 8.37 0.31
N ARG A 249 -7.81 8.81 1.57
CA ARG A 249 -7.67 10.24 1.87
C ARG A 249 -6.46 10.81 1.13
N SER A 250 -6.77 11.75 0.22
CA SER A 250 -5.77 12.57 -0.47
C SER A 250 -4.82 13.19 0.55
N ARG A 251 -3.51 12.94 0.38
CA ARG A 251 -2.44 13.62 1.14
C ARG A 251 -2.19 15.05 0.66
N ARG A 252 -2.87 15.52 -0.40
CA ARG A 252 -2.76 16.91 -0.85
C ARG A 252 -3.48 17.78 0.16
N SER A 253 -2.74 18.67 0.82
CA SER A 253 -3.35 19.70 1.64
C SER A 253 -4.25 20.55 0.74
N TYR A 254 -5.44 20.89 1.21
CA TYR A 254 -6.28 21.89 0.54
C TYR A 254 -5.50 23.20 0.34
N GLN A 255 -4.58 23.52 1.27
CA GLN A 255 -3.63 24.62 1.15
C GLN A 255 -2.70 24.47 -0.06
N ASP A 256 -2.20 23.28 -0.37
CA ASP A 256 -1.33 23.03 -1.53
C ASP A 256 -2.10 23.11 -2.85
N PHE A 257 -3.39 22.75 -2.83
CA PHE A 257 -4.29 22.96 -3.96
C PHE A 257 -4.52 24.45 -4.18
N LEU A 258 -4.88 25.19 -3.13
CA LEU A 258 -5.12 26.63 -3.19
C LEU A 258 -3.86 27.41 -3.62
N ARG A 259 -2.66 26.99 -3.20
CA ARG A 259 -1.38 27.57 -3.65
C ARG A 259 -1.19 27.57 -5.17
N ARG A 260 -1.84 26.66 -5.90
CA ARG A 260 -1.78 26.61 -7.38
C ARG A 260 -2.65 27.67 -8.05
N PHE A 261 -3.61 28.21 -7.30
CA PHE A 261 -4.50 29.29 -7.74
C PHE A 261 -4.12 30.63 -7.12
N CYS A 262 -3.08 30.67 -6.27
CA CYS A 262 -2.57 31.94 -5.76
C CYS A 262 -1.94 32.74 -6.90
N VAL A 263 -2.51 33.92 -7.16
CA VAL A 263 -1.96 34.90 -8.11
C VAL A 263 -1.24 35.97 -7.30
N THR A 264 -0.05 36.37 -7.75
CA THR A 264 0.65 37.53 -7.17
C THR A 264 -0.14 38.78 -7.51
N ARG A 265 -0.56 39.55 -6.51
CA ARG A 265 -1.21 40.85 -6.69
C ARG A 265 -0.46 41.89 -5.89
N GLU A 266 -0.26 43.05 -6.51
CA GLU A 266 0.21 44.26 -5.84
C GLU A 266 -0.96 44.86 -5.05
N GLU A 267 -0.77 45.03 -3.74
CA GLU A 267 -1.71 45.75 -2.89
C GLU A 267 -1.08 47.06 -2.44
N VAL A 268 -1.88 48.13 -2.38
CA VAL A 268 -1.44 49.43 -1.86
C VAL A 268 -1.27 49.32 -0.36
N HIS A 269 -0.05 48.96 0.06
CA HIS A 269 0.38 48.82 1.43
C HIS A 269 1.88 49.04 1.47
N LEU A 270 2.34 49.77 2.49
CA LEU A 270 3.76 50.03 2.68
C LEU A 270 4.50 48.70 2.93
N ASP A 271 5.57 48.43 2.19
CA ASP A 271 6.44 47.29 2.44
C ASP A 271 7.70 47.72 3.21
N PRO A 272 7.72 47.58 4.55
CA PRO A 272 8.88 47.92 5.35
C PRO A 272 10.05 46.93 5.16
N ASP A 273 9.83 45.76 4.55
CA ASP A 273 10.87 44.74 4.39
C ASP A 273 11.82 45.06 3.22
N GLU A 274 11.34 45.80 2.20
CA GLU A 274 12.15 46.25 1.05
C GLU A 274 12.74 47.67 1.23
N PHE A 275 12.32 48.40 2.26
CA PHE A 275 12.74 49.78 2.49
C PHE A 275 14.03 49.87 3.32
N ASP A 276 15.10 50.42 2.73
CA ASP A 276 16.37 50.63 3.44
C ASP A 276 16.41 52.00 4.16
N LEU A 277 16.17 51.96 5.46
CA LEU A 277 16.18 53.14 6.32
C LEU A 277 17.53 53.90 6.31
N ASN A 278 18.65 53.24 6.02
CA ASN A 278 19.96 53.90 5.99
C ASN A 278 20.07 54.85 4.80
N PHE A 279 19.59 54.46 3.62
CA PHE A 279 19.60 55.34 2.44
C PHE A 279 18.62 56.50 2.58
N TYR A 280 17.47 56.25 3.20
CA TYR A 280 16.50 57.29 3.51
C TYR A 280 17.08 58.39 4.42
N THR A 281 17.67 57.97 5.54
CA THR A 281 18.27 58.89 6.53
C THR A 281 19.51 59.59 6.00
N TYR A 282 20.34 58.89 5.21
CA TYR A 282 21.48 59.49 4.53
C TYR A 282 21.05 60.62 3.57
N GLY A 283 20.02 60.40 2.75
CA GLY A 283 19.50 61.42 1.83
C GLY A 283 19.05 62.70 2.55
N LEU A 284 18.30 62.54 3.64
CA LEU A 284 17.88 63.66 4.48
C LEU A 284 19.08 64.39 5.13
N SER A 285 20.12 63.66 5.52
CA SER A 285 21.31 64.28 6.11
C SER A 285 22.15 65.09 5.10
N VAL A 286 22.19 64.66 3.84
CA VAL A 286 23.00 65.29 2.79
C VAL A 286 22.26 66.42 2.09
N TYR A 287 20.99 66.21 1.74
CA TYR A 287 20.21 67.15 0.92
C TYR A 287 19.16 67.93 1.74
N GLY A 288 19.04 67.63 3.04
CA GLY A 288 18.17 68.33 4.00
C GLY A 288 16.69 68.01 3.83
N ASN A 289 16.13 68.27 2.64
CA ASN A 289 14.70 68.18 2.36
C ASN A 289 14.34 67.13 1.31
N MET A 290 15.27 66.22 0.97
CA MET A 290 15.04 65.20 -0.06
C MET A 290 15.67 63.87 0.35
N PRO A 291 14.86 62.82 0.58
CA PRO A 291 15.38 61.46 0.76
C PRO A 291 15.84 60.89 -0.59
N LEU A 292 16.79 59.94 -0.55
CA LEU A 292 17.29 59.27 -1.76
C LEU A 292 16.39 58.14 -2.25
N ILE A 293 15.63 57.55 -1.34
CA ILE A 293 14.65 56.50 -1.63
C ILE A 293 13.37 56.81 -0.87
N GLU A 294 12.22 56.38 -1.36
CA GLU A 294 10.93 56.49 -0.66
C GLU A 294 10.38 55.09 -0.38
N PRO A 295 9.59 54.91 0.71
CA PRO A 295 8.92 53.64 0.98
C PRO A 295 8.03 53.25 -0.20
N LEU A 296 8.11 52.00 -0.63
CA LEU A 296 7.21 51.46 -1.64
C LEU A 296 5.78 51.50 -1.12
N GLU A 297 4.88 52.13 -1.88
CA GLU A 297 3.45 52.23 -1.56
C GLU A 297 2.69 50.94 -1.90
N THR A 298 3.34 50.00 -2.58
CA THR A 298 2.77 48.71 -2.96
C THR A 298 3.60 47.57 -2.39
N ARG A 299 2.89 46.49 -2.03
CA ARG A 299 3.49 45.23 -1.60
C ARG A 299 2.97 44.09 -2.45
N GLU A 300 3.87 43.22 -2.90
CA GLU A 300 3.48 41.97 -3.55
C GLU A 300 2.90 41.01 -2.50
N SER A 301 1.63 40.61 -2.68
CA SER A 301 0.98 39.61 -1.84
C SER A 301 0.44 38.45 -2.67
N LYS A 302 0.53 37.24 -2.13
CA LYS A 302 -0.06 36.03 -2.75
C LYS A 302 -1.44 35.79 -2.16
N LYS A 303 -2.50 36.03 -2.94
CA LYS A 303 -3.89 35.76 -2.56
C LYS A 303 -4.57 34.83 -3.57
N ILE A 304 -5.66 34.21 -3.12
CA ILE A 304 -6.54 33.34 -3.92
C ILE A 304 -7.70 34.18 -4.43
#